data_AF-A0A920W984-F1
#
_entry.id   AF-A0A920W984-F1
#
_cell.length_a   1.000
_cell.length_b   1.000
_cell.length_c   1.000
_cell.angle_alpha   90.00
_cell.angle_beta   90.00
_cell.angle_gamma   90.00
#
_symmetry.space_group_name_H-M   'P 1'
#
loop_
_entity.id
_entity.type
_entity.pdbx_description
1 polymer ?
#
loop_
_entity_poly.entity_id
_entity_poly.type
_entity_poly.pdbx_seq_one_letter_code
_entity_poly.pdbx_strand_id
1 'polypeptide(L)' 'MAPKTMFEKIWESHLVHEEEGQSSVIYIDLHLVHEVTSPRAL' A
#
# COMPACT_ATOMS: atom_id res chain seq x y z
N MET A 1 16.87 17.87 -8.81
CA MET A 1 16.01 16.88 -8.14
C MET A 1 16.73 15.54 -8.18
N ALA A 2 16.87 14.87 -7.03
CA ALA A 2 17.45 13.53 -7.02
C ALA A 2 16.52 12.57 -7.78
N PRO A 3 17.04 11.59 -8.52
CA PRO A 3 16.21 10.59 -9.18
C PRO A 3 15.46 9.76 -8.13
N LYS A 4 14.15 9.59 -8.35
CA LYS A 4 13.32 8.75 -7.48
C LYS A 4 13.72 7.28 -7.61
N THR A 5 13.81 6.60 -6.49
CA THR A 5 13.94 5.16 -6.36
C THR A 5 12.72 4.44 -6.94
N MET A 6 12.85 3.14 -7.19
CA MET A 6 11.71 2.31 -7.61
C MET A 6 10.62 2.27 -6.53
N PHE A 7 11.00 2.25 -5.26
CA PHE A 7 10.07 2.24 -4.14
C PHE A 7 9.19 3.49 -4.11
N GLU A 8 9.79 4.68 -4.22
CA GLU A 8 9.05 5.96 -4.24
C GLU A 8 8.08 6.04 -5.42
N LYS A 9 8.50 5.57 -6.60
CA LYS A 9 7.63 5.53 -7.78
C LYS A 9 6.41 4.64 -7.58
N ILE A 10 6.60 3.46 -6.98
CA ILE A 10 5.50 2.53 -6.71
C ILE A 10 4.58 3.13 -5.65
N TRP A 11 5.13 3.63 -4.54
CA TRP A 11 4.36 4.25 -3.46
C TRP A 11 3.47 5.39 -3.98
N GLU A 12 4.04 6.35 -4.70
CA GLU A 12 3.30 7.48 -5.27
C GLU A 12 2.21 7.04 -6.25
N SER A 13 2.42 5.94 -6.98
CA SER A 13 1.43 5.43 -7.94
C SER A 13 0.23 4.76 -7.25
N HIS A 14 0.37 4.31 -6.00
CA HIS A 14 -0.69 3.60 -5.26
C HIS A 14 -1.30 4.46 -4.13
N LEU A 15 -0.74 5.64 -3.84
CA LEU A 15 -1.27 6.54 -2.82
C LEU A 15 -2.60 7.15 -3.28
N VAL A 16 -3.66 6.91 -2.50
CA VAL A 16 -5.01 7.45 -2.75
C VAL A 16 -5.22 8.73 -1.94
N HIS A 17 -4.79 8.73 -0.68
CA HIS A 17 -4.93 9.88 0.20
C HIS A 17 -3.88 9.86 1.30
N GLU A 18 -3.41 11.04 1.69
CA GLU A 18 -2.49 11.24 2.80
C GLU A 18 -2.92 12.48 3.58
N GLU A 19 -3.00 12.35 4.89
CA GLU A 19 -3.35 13.42 5.83
C GLU A 19 -2.37 13.39 7.00
N GLU A 20 -1.97 14.57 7.47
CA GLU A 20 -1.01 14.70 8.56
C GLU A 20 -1.53 14.05 9.84
N GLY A 21 -0.69 13.21 10.46
CA GLY A 21 -1.05 12.48 11.68
C GLY A 21 -1.99 11.30 11.48
N GLN A 22 -2.39 10.99 10.23
CA GLN A 22 -3.16 9.81 9.88
C GLN A 22 -2.31 8.79 9.11
N SER A 23 -2.81 7.57 8.99
CA SER A 23 -2.22 6.57 8.11
C SER A 23 -2.60 6.86 6.67
N SER A 24 -1.66 6.72 5.75
CA SER A 24 -1.90 6.87 4.31
C SER A 24 -2.88 5.80 3.81
N VAL A 25 -3.79 6.21 2.93
CA VAL A 25 -4.70 5.30 2.23
C VAL A 25 -4.06 4.93 0.89
N ILE A 26 -3.89 3.64 0.64
CA ILE A 26 -3.29 3.12 -0.59
C ILE A 26 -4.22 2.15 -1.30
N TYR A 27 -4.13 2.11 -2.63
CA TYR A 27 -4.77 1.11 -3.46
C TYR A 27 -3.94 -0.18 -3.48
N ILE A 28 -4.61 -1.33 -3.39
CA ILE A 28 -3.98 -2.65 -3.47
C ILE A 28 -4.56 -3.39 -4.67
N ASP A 29 -3.75 -3.59 -5.71
CA ASP A 29 -4.16 -4.26 -6.95
C ASP A 29 -4.50 -5.74 -6.75
N LEU A 30 -3.76 -6.43 -5.87
CA LEU A 30 -3.92 -7.85 -5.62
C LEU A 30 -3.63 -8.18 -4.16
N HIS A 31 -4.62 -8.74 -3.48
CA HIS A 31 -4.49 -9.26 -2.13
C HIS A 31 -4.55 -10.79 -2.17
N LEU A 32 -3.40 -11.44 -1.97
CA LEU A 32 -3.32 -12.90 -1.86
C LEU A 32 -3.39 -13.32 -0.39
N VAL A 33 -4.36 -14.18 -0.07
CA VAL A 33 -4.54 -14.72 1.29
C VAL A 33 -4.32 -16.23 1.24
N HIS A 34 -3.62 -16.77 2.22
CA HIS A 34 -3.45 -18.21 2.42
C HIS A 34 -4.07 -18.62 3.76
N GLU A 35 -4.95 -19.62 3.75
CA GLU A 35 -5.82 -19.97 4.89
C GLU A 35 -5.12 -20.75 6.02
N VAL A 36 -3.79 -20.75 6.07
CA VAL A 36 -3.03 -21.37 7.16
C VAL A 36 -2.63 -20.34 8.23
N THR A 37 -2.75 -19.03 7.94
CA THR A 37 -2.29 -17.94 8.82
C THR A 37 -3.28 -16.79 8.97
N SER A 38 -4.53 -16.94 8.54
CA SER A 38 -5.56 -15.89 8.66
C SER A 38 -6.69 -16.33 9.59
N PRO A 39 -6.93 -15.64 10.73
CA PRO A 39 -8.16 -15.83 11.49
C PRO A 39 -9.31 -15.20 10.69
N ARG A 40 -9.95 -16.00 9.83
CA ARG A 40 -11.14 -15.72 8.99
C ARG A 40 -11.21 -14.30 8.39
N ALA A 41 -10.94 -14.21 7.09
CA ALA A 41 -11.21 -13.04 6.24
C ALA A 41 -12.72 -12.86 5.90
N LEU A 42 -13.61 -13.20 6.84
CA LEU A 42 -15.08 -13.09 6.68
C LEU A 42 -15.63 -11.92 7.49
#